data_AF-A0A528B0Q1-F1
#
_entry.id   AF-A0A528B0Q1-F1
#
_cell.length_a   1.000
_cell.length_b   1.000
_cell.length_c   1.000
_cell.angle_alpha   90.00
_cell.angle_beta   90.00
_cell.angle_gamma   90.00
#
_symmetry.space_group_name_H-M   'P 1'
#
loop_
_entity.id
_entity.type
_entity.pdbx_description
1 polymer ?
#
loop_
_entity_poly.entity_id
_entity_poly.type
_entity_poly.pdbx_seq_one_letter_code
_entity_poly.pdbx_strand_id
1 'polypeptide(L)'
;GFLCTEAIEAALPILKDANIPVITVGVRTESLTDRRAKTGWPIFRLGPRGDDERNAVASILTRQWQNELFAIVDDGTIYGREIAETLRAAAEQAALKPVFVDTFRPQLDNQIGLVGRLRKAGATHVFAGGDGDDIAIMGR
;
A
#
# COMPACT_ATOMS: atom_id res chain seq x y z
N GLY A 1 5.03 1.84 23.02
CA GLY A 1 4.60 2.04 21.62
C GLY A 1 3.21 1.47 21.44
N PHE A 2 2.50 1.90 20.40
CA PHE A 2 1.15 1.42 20.08
C PHE A 2 1.16 0.68 18.74
N LEU A 3 0.24 -0.25 18.56
CA LEU A 3 0.08 -1.03 17.31
C LEU A 3 -1.19 -0.64 16.54
N CYS A 4 -2.12 0.06 17.20
CA CYS A 4 -3.43 0.42 16.68
C CYS A 4 -3.54 1.95 16.58
N THR A 5 -4.05 2.46 15.45
CA THR A 5 -4.14 3.91 15.18
C THR A 5 -5.07 4.58 16.18
N GLU A 6 -6.21 3.97 16.44
CA GLU A 6 -7.26 4.47 17.32
C GLU A 6 -6.75 4.57 18.77
N ALA A 7 -6.01 3.54 19.21
CA ALA A 7 -5.42 3.50 20.54
C ALA A 7 -4.39 4.62 20.75
N ILE A 8 -3.53 4.89 19.77
CA ILE A 8 -2.53 5.96 19.89
C ILE A 8 -3.19 7.33 19.80
N GLU A 9 -4.16 7.53 18.92
CA GLU A 9 -4.87 8.81 18.80
C GLU A 9 -5.64 9.17 20.08
N ALA A 10 -6.23 8.18 20.76
CA ALA A 10 -6.88 8.38 22.05
C ALA A 10 -5.89 8.71 23.19
N ALA A 11 -4.69 8.13 23.16
CA ALA A 11 -3.69 8.33 24.21
C ALA A 11 -2.88 9.63 24.06
N LEU A 12 -2.68 10.11 22.83
CA LEU A 12 -1.81 11.26 22.55
C LEU A 12 -2.19 12.56 23.27
N PRO A 13 -3.47 12.93 23.43
CA PRO A 13 -3.85 14.08 24.26
C PRO A 13 -3.37 13.95 25.71
N ILE A 14 -3.62 12.81 26.34
CA ILE A 14 -3.27 12.55 27.76
C ILE A 14 -1.74 12.57 27.93
N LEU A 15 -1.02 11.93 27.03
CA LEU A 15 0.45 11.86 27.09
C LEU A 15 1.11 13.20 26.79
N LYS A 16 0.50 14.03 25.92
CA LYS A 16 0.92 15.42 25.71
C LYS A 16 0.79 16.23 26.99
N ASP A 17 -0.34 16.15 27.68
CA ASP A 17 -0.58 16.90 28.92
C ASP A 17 0.39 16.48 30.04
N ALA A 18 0.79 15.21 30.05
CA ALA A 18 1.81 14.67 30.95
C ALA A 18 3.26 14.95 30.49
N ASN A 19 3.46 15.62 29.35
CA ASN A 19 4.76 15.87 28.72
C ASN A 19 5.58 14.59 28.45
N ILE A 20 4.89 13.50 28.07
CA ILE A 20 5.49 12.20 27.76
C ILE A 20 5.58 12.01 26.24
N PRO A 21 6.79 11.90 25.66
CA PRO A 21 6.94 11.63 24.24
C PRO A 21 6.57 10.19 23.91
N VAL A 22 6.00 10.00 22.71
CA VAL A 22 5.60 8.70 22.20
C VAL A 22 6.44 8.35 20.99
N ILE A 23 7.01 7.15 20.98
CA ILE A 23 7.68 6.57 19.82
C ILE A 23 6.85 5.36 19.37
N THR A 24 6.30 5.44 18.15
CA THR A 24 5.55 4.34 17.54
C THR A 24 6.42 3.51 16.60
N VAL A 25 6.19 2.20 16.62
CA VAL A 25 6.89 1.23 15.77
C VAL A 25 5.97 0.61 14.72
N GLY A 26 4.68 0.47 15.01
CA GLY A 26 3.73 -0.29 14.17
C GLY A 26 2.67 0.55 13.46
N VAL A 27 2.34 1.75 13.96
CA VAL A 27 1.28 2.56 13.34
C VAL A 27 1.84 3.30 12.12
N ARG A 28 1.36 2.93 10.93
CA ARG A 28 1.86 3.46 9.65
C ARG A 28 1.02 4.62 9.09
N THR A 29 -0.15 4.90 9.66
CA THR A 29 -1.03 5.99 9.23
C THR A 29 -0.29 7.32 9.11
N GLU A 30 -0.46 7.98 7.98
CA GLU A 30 0.22 9.23 7.61
C GLU A 30 -0.13 10.37 8.57
N SER A 31 -1.44 10.53 8.80
CA SER A 31 -2.06 11.60 9.58
C SER A 31 -1.47 11.75 10.99
N LEU A 32 -0.96 10.67 11.56
CA LEU A 32 -0.40 10.62 12.91
C LEU A 32 0.74 11.62 13.12
N THR A 33 1.61 11.81 12.11
CA THR A 33 2.68 12.84 12.19
C THR A 33 2.36 14.09 11.39
N ASP A 34 1.50 14.04 10.36
CA ASP A 34 1.12 15.22 9.59
C ASP A 34 0.39 16.27 10.45
N ARG A 35 -0.38 15.78 11.43
CA ARG A 35 -1.13 16.63 12.35
C ARG A 35 -0.25 17.25 13.42
N ARG A 36 1.03 16.88 13.55
CA ARG A 36 1.92 17.30 14.65
C ARG A 36 2.00 18.83 14.78
N ALA A 37 2.09 19.57 13.68
CA ALA A 37 2.11 21.03 13.69
C ALA A 37 0.80 21.63 14.23
N LYS A 38 -0.35 20.98 13.96
CA LYS A 38 -1.67 21.43 14.40
C LYS A 38 -2.02 21.01 15.82
N THR A 39 -1.60 19.81 16.23
CA THR A 39 -1.98 19.21 17.53
C THR A 39 -0.95 19.45 18.63
N GLY A 40 0.31 19.68 18.26
CA GLY A 40 1.43 19.72 19.19
C GLY A 40 1.71 18.36 19.86
N TRP A 41 1.24 17.25 19.27
CA TRP A 41 1.46 15.92 19.84
C TRP A 41 2.95 15.55 19.87
N PRO A 42 3.48 15.02 20.99
CA PRO A 42 4.89 14.67 21.12
C PRO A 42 5.18 13.28 20.52
N ILE A 43 4.80 13.09 19.25
CA ILE A 43 4.86 11.79 18.55
C ILE A 43 6.04 11.71 17.58
N PHE A 44 6.71 10.56 17.60
CA PHE A 44 7.79 10.17 16.70
C PHE A 44 7.51 8.74 16.21
N ARG A 45 8.05 8.38 15.04
CA ARG A 45 7.91 7.04 14.45
C ARG A 45 9.27 6.46 14.07
N LEU A 46 9.45 5.16 14.27
CA LEU A 46 10.59 4.39 13.76
C LEU A 46 10.24 3.60 12.49
N GLY A 47 8.97 3.27 12.29
CA GLY A 47 8.47 2.61 11.08
C GLY A 47 8.14 3.59 9.96
N PRO A 48 8.15 3.13 8.69
CA PRO A 48 7.77 3.96 7.55
C PRO A 48 6.29 4.32 7.61
N ARG A 49 5.95 5.43 6.96
CA ARG A 49 4.56 5.82 6.71
C ARG A 49 3.92 4.88 5.68
N GLY A 50 2.60 4.97 5.57
CA GLY A 50 1.84 4.21 4.56
C GLY A 50 2.06 4.72 3.13
N ASP A 51 2.32 6.01 2.94
CA ASP A 51 2.66 6.62 1.65
C ASP A 51 4.08 6.27 1.21
N ASP A 52 5.03 6.08 2.14
CA ASP A 52 6.41 5.66 1.82
C ASP A 52 6.45 4.37 0.98
N GLU A 53 5.61 3.39 1.30
CA GLU A 53 5.52 2.12 0.55
C GLU A 53 4.91 2.33 -0.84
N ARG A 54 3.85 3.11 -0.95
CA ARG A 54 3.19 3.40 -2.23
C ARG A 54 4.14 4.17 -3.16
N ASN A 55 4.86 5.14 -2.62
CA ASN A 55 5.88 5.91 -3.33
C ASN A 55 7.08 5.03 -3.74
N ALA A 56 7.49 4.08 -2.88
CA ALA A 56 8.53 3.11 -3.20
C ALA A 56 8.11 2.21 -4.37
N VAL A 57 6.90 1.63 -4.33
CA VAL A 57 6.35 0.83 -5.43
C VAL A 57 6.32 1.61 -6.74
N ALA A 58 5.74 2.82 -6.72
CA ALA A 58 5.66 3.68 -7.89
C ALA A 58 7.05 3.99 -8.47
N SER A 59 8.01 4.42 -7.64
CA SER A 59 9.33 4.82 -8.11
C SER A 59 10.23 3.65 -8.54
N ILE A 60 10.10 2.49 -7.90
CA ILE A 60 10.92 1.30 -8.20
C ILE A 60 10.40 0.60 -9.45
N LEU A 61 9.10 0.32 -9.52
CA LEU A 61 8.54 -0.49 -10.59
C LEU A 61 8.48 0.26 -11.92
N THR A 62 8.16 1.57 -11.93
CA THR A 62 8.21 2.36 -13.17
C THR A 62 9.62 2.42 -13.77
N ARG A 63 10.67 2.37 -12.95
CA ARG A 63 12.05 2.27 -13.43
C ARG A 63 12.39 0.87 -13.93
N GLN A 64 11.93 -0.18 -13.24
CA GLN A 64 12.27 -1.57 -13.59
C GLN A 64 11.48 -2.09 -14.80
N TRP A 65 10.24 -1.64 -14.99
CA TRP A 65 9.30 -2.22 -15.96
C TRP A 65 9.19 -1.44 -17.28
N GLN A 66 10.16 -0.58 -17.58
CA GLN A 66 10.13 0.25 -18.79
C GLN A 66 9.99 -0.55 -20.09
N ASN A 67 10.54 -1.76 -20.13
CA ASN A 67 10.54 -2.64 -21.30
C ASN A 67 9.76 -3.95 -21.06
N GLU A 68 8.94 -4.00 -20.01
CA GLU A 68 8.26 -5.22 -19.59
C GLU A 68 6.77 -5.16 -19.93
N LEU A 69 6.18 -6.31 -20.23
CA LEU A 69 4.73 -6.44 -20.32
C LEU A 69 4.18 -6.65 -18.92
N PHE A 70 3.77 -5.56 -18.25
CA PHE A 70 3.33 -5.61 -16.87
C PHE A 70 1.81 -5.45 -16.70
N ALA A 71 1.28 -6.05 -15.64
CA ALA A 71 -0.09 -5.89 -15.19
C ALA A 71 -0.15 -5.27 -13.79
N ILE A 72 -1.24 -4.57 -13.51
CA ILE A 72 -1.53 -4.01 -12.18
C ILE A 72 -2.89 -4.56 -11.74
N VAL A 73 -2.93 -5.27 -10.61
CA VAL A 73 -4.17 -5.81 -10.05
C VAL A 73 -4.35 -5.43 -8.59
N ASP A 74 -5.59 -5.37 -8.11
CA ASP A 74 -5.90 -5.07 -6.71
C ASP A 74 -7.03 -5.94 -6.14
N ASP A 75 -7.13 -6.06 -4.82
CA ASP A 75 -8.15 -6.85 -4.12
C ASP A 75 -9.48 -6.11 -3.88
N GLY A 76 -9.64 -4.89 -4.38
CA GLY A 76 -10.82 -4.07 -4.16
C GLY A 76 -10.96 -3.55 -2.74
N THR A 77 -9.96 -3.67 -1.88
CA THR A 77 -9.92 -2.95 -0.60
C THR A 77 -9.43 -1.51 -0.82
N ILE A 78 -9.62 -0.65 0.19
CA ILE A 78 -9.07 0.71 0.15
C ILE A 78 -7.55 0.66 0.02
N TYR A 79 -6.91 -0.18 0.83
CA TYR A 79 -5.45 -0.35 0.83
C TYR A 79 -4.92 -0.82 -0.52
N GLY A 80 -5.47 -1.93 -1.06
CA GLY A 80 -5.03 -2.50 -2.35
C GLY A 80 -5.22 -1.54 -3.52
N ARG A 81 -6.38 -0.87 -3.59
CA ARG A 81 -6.63 0.14 -4.63
C ARG A 81 -5.70 1.34 -4.54
N GLU A 82 -5.46 1.87 -3.34
CA GLU A 82 -4.63 3.07 -3.20
C GLU A 82 -3.19 2.83 -3.69
N ILE A 83 -2.60 1.68 -3.37
CA ILE A 83 -1.25 1.36 -3.83
C ILE A 83 -1.20 1.04 -5.33
N ALA A 84 -2.17 0.30 -5.85
CA ALA A 84 -2.28 -0.01 -7.27
C ALA A 84 -2.49 1.25 -8.12
N GLU A 85 -3.33 2.17 -7.66
CA GLU A 85 -3.61 3.43 -8.33
C GLU A 85 -2.41 4.38 -8.30
N THR A 86 -1.66 4.41 -7.19
CA THR A 86 -0.41 5.18 -7.11
C THR A 86 0.61 4.69 -8.14
N LEU A 87 0.76 3.37 -8.29
CA LEU A 87 1.61 2.79 -9.33
C LEU A 87 1.08 3.11 -10.74
N ARG A 88 -0.22 2.98 -10.97
CA ARG A 88 -0.85 3.25 -12.26
C ARG A 88 -0.63 4.70 -12.70
N ALA A 89 -0.84 5.66 -11.79
CA ALA A 89 -0.61 7.07 -12.05
C ALA A 89 0.87 7.38 -12.35
N ALA A 90 1.80 6.77 -11.61
CA ALA A 90 3.23 6.94 -11.86
C ALA A 90 3.67 6.32 -13.20
N ALA A 91 3.12 5.16 -13.57
CA ALA A 91 3.36 4.52 -14.86
C ALA A 91 2.87 5.42 -16.00
N GLU A 92 1.67 5.98 -15.88
CA GLU A 92 1.10 6.92 -16.86
C GLU A 92 1.98 8.17 -17.04
N GLN A 93 2.45 8.77 -15.95
CA GLN A 93 3.39 9.91 -15.99
C GLN A 93 4.72 9.54 -16.66
N ALA A 94 5.16 8.29 -16.56
CA ALA A 94 6.34 7.76 -17.23
C ALA A 94 6.06 7.27 -18.67
N ALA A 95 4.86 7.50 -19.21
CA ALA A 95 4.40 7.01 -20.51
C ALA A 95 4.44 5.47 -20.65
N LEU A 96 4.37 4.74 -19.54
CA LEU A 96 4.28 3.30 -19.49
C LEU A 96 2.80 2.89 -19.45
N LYS A 97 2.45 1.83 -20.18
CA LYS A 97 1.08 1.33 -20.25
C LYS A 97 1.01 -0.13 -19.78
N PRO A 98 0.23 -0.45 -18.72
CA PRO A 98 0.01 -1.83 -18.35
C PRO A 98 -0.73 -2.56 -19.48
N VAL A 99 -0.36 -3.83 -19.71
CA VAL A 99 -1.06 -4.69 -20.67
C VAL A 99 -2.41 -5.19 -20.13
N PHE A 100 -2.57 -5.14 -18.81
CA PHE A 100 -3.76 -5.61 -18.11
C PHE A 100 -3.94 -4.87 -16.78
N VAL A 101 -5.17 -4.50 -16.47
CA VAL A 101 -5.59 -3.96 -15.17
C VAL A 101 -6.88 -4.65 -14.77
N ASP A 102 -6.97 -5.14 -13.53
CA ASP A 102 -8.14 -5.87 -13.05
C ASP A 102 -8.21 -5.88 -11.52
N THR A 103 -9.40 -6.11 -10.99
CA THR A 103 -9.62 -6.26 -9.55
C THR A 103 -9.99 -7.72 -9.26
N PHE A 104 -9.25 -8.37 -8.37
CA PHE A 104 -9.54 -9.73 -7.92
C PHE A 104 -10.37 -9.71 -6.64
N ARG A 105 -11.14 -10.78 -6.42
CA ARG A 105 -11.97 -10.90 -5.23
C ARG A 105 -11.16 -11.57 -4.12
N PRO A 106 -11.01 -10.94 -2.94
CA PRO A 106 -10.33 -11.55 -1.81
C PRO A 106 -11.16 -12.72 -1.25
N GLN A 107 -10.52 -13.57 -0.43
CA GLN A 107 -11.12 -14.70 0.29
C GLN A 107 -11.71 -15.79 -0.61
N LEU A 108 -11.25 -15.89 -1.86
CA LEU A 108 -11.56 -17.01 -2.73
C LEU A 108 -10.58 -18.16 -2.48
N ASP A 109 -11.04 -19.40 -2.58
CA ASP A 109 -10.19 -20.59 -2.44
C ASP A 109 -9.11 -20.69 -3.53
N ASN A 110 -9.31 -20.02 -4.67
CA ASN A 110 -8.35 -19.92 -5.76
C ASN A 110 -8.58 -18.67 -6.63
N GLN A 111 -7.55 -18.28 -7.38
CA GLN A 111 -7.57 -17.14 -8.33
C GLN A 111 -7.34 -17.58 -9.79
N ILE A 112 -7.71 -18.81 -10.16
CA ILE A 112 -7.44 -19.40 -11.48
C ILE A 112 -7.96 -18.51 -12.62
N GLY A 113 -9.13 -17.89 -12.43
CA GLY A 113 -9.72 -16.99 -13.42
C GLY A 113 -8.88 -15.74 -13.68
N LEU A 114 -8.33 -15.12 -12.63
CA LEU A 114 -7.45 -13.95 -12.75
C LEU A 114 -6.14 -14.34 -13.45
N VAL A 115 -5.51 -15.43 -12.99
CA VAL A 115 -4.24 -15.93 -13.55
C VAL A 115 -4.41 -16.27 -15.05
N GLY A 116 -5.53 -16.87 -15.43
CA GLY A 116 -5.87 -17.13 -16.84
C GLY A 116 -5.98 -15.85 -17.67
N ARG A 117 -6.59 -14.79 -17.14
CA ARG A 117 -6.67 -13.48 -17.83
C ARG A 117 -5.31 -12.80 -17.95
N LEU A 118 -4.50 -12.82 -16.89
CA LEU A 118 -3.13 -12.31 -16.90
C LEU A 118 -2.28 -13.01 -17.97
N ARG A 119 -2.37 -14.34 -18.05
CA ARG A 119 -1.67 -15.13 -19.07
C ARG A 119 -2.14 -14.78 -20.47
N LYS A 120 -3.45 -14.66 -20.68
CA LYS A 120 -4.03 -14.29 -21.99
C LYS A 120 -3.60 -12.89 -22.43
N ALA A 121 -3.44 -11.96 -21.49
CA ALA A 121 -2.94 -10.62 -21.75
C ALA A 121 -1.42 -10.55 -22.02
N GLY A 122 -0.69 -11.65 -21.83
CA GLY A 122 0.75 -11.71 -22.02
C GLY A 122 1.56 -11.00 -20.93
N ALA A 123 0.98 -10.82 -19.73
CA ALA A 123 1.68 -10.22 -18.62
C ALA A 123 2.86 -11.11 -18.18
N THR A 124 4.06 -10.53 -18.21
CA THR A 124 5.32 -11.14 -17.74
C THR A 124 5.64 -10.75 -16.30
N HIS A 125 5.16 -9.57 -15.89
CA HIS A 125 5.31 -9.00 -14.57
C HIS A 125 3.93 -8.57 -14.05
N VAL A 126 3.66 -8.77 -12.77
CA VAL A 126 2.37 -8.43 -12.16
C VAL A 126 2.61 -7.75 -10.82
N PHE A 127 2.04 -6.56 -10.65
CA PHE A 127 1.88 -5.95 -9.33
C PHE A 127 0.51 -6.34 -8.78
N ALA A 128 0.45 -6.83 -7.55
CA ALA A 128 -0.80 -7.13 -6.86
C ALA A 128 -0.89 -6.31 -5.57
N GLY A 129 -1.84 -5.38 -5.50
CA GLY A 129 -2.14 -4.61 -4.30
C GLY A 129 -3.24 -5.29 -3.47
N GLY A 130 -2.93 -5.70 -2.25
CA GLY A 130 -3.92 -6.33 -1.37
C GLY A 130 -3.30 -7.07 -0.20
N ASP A 131 -4.12 -7.86 0.50
CA ASP A 131 -3.64 -8.71 1.59
C ASP A 131 -2.71 -9.83 1.09
N GLY A 132 -1.66 -10.11 1.85
CA GLY A 132 -0.64 -11.10 1.50
C GLY A 132 -1.20 -12.52 1.40
N ASP A 133 -2.17 -12.89 2.25
CA ASP A 133 -2.77 -14.23 2.23
C ASP A 133 -3.62 -14.41 0.97
N ASP A 134 -4.35 -13.37 0.55
CA ASP A 134 -5.15 -13.39 -0.67
C ASP A 134 -4.28 -13.43 -1.94
N ILE A 135 -3.15 -12.71 -1.94
CA ILE A 135 -2.18 -12.74 -3.04
C ILE A 135 -1.49 -14.11 -3.12
N ALA A 136 -1.12 -14.71 -1.99
CA ALA A 136 -0.44 -16.00 -1.95
C ALA A 136 -1.25 -17.13 -2.60
N ILE A 137 -2.59 -17.03 -2.60
CA ILE A 137 -3.49 -17.99 -3.27
C ILE A 137 -3.27 -18.03 -4.79
N MET A 138 -2.77 -16.96 -5.41
CA MET A 138 -2.47 -16.94 -6.85
C MET A 138 -1.30 -17.86 -7.24
N GLY A 139 -0.41 -18.16 -6.29
CA GLY A 139 0.77 -19.00 -6.51
C GLY A 139 0.56 -20.49 -6.24
N ARG A 140 -0.65 -20.90 -5.83
CA ARG A 140 -1.03 -22.31 -5.62
C ARG A 140 -1.52 -22.94 -6.92
#